data_AF-A0A7Y0QPU2-F1
#
_entry.id   AF-A0A7Y0QPU2-F1
#
_cell.length_a   1.000
_cell.length_b   1.000
_cell.length_c   1.000
_cell.angle_alpha   90.00
_cell.angle_beta   90.00
_cell.angle_gamma   90.00
#
_symmetry.space_group_name_H-M   'P 1'
#
loop_
_entity.id
_entity.type
_entity.pdbx_description
1 polymer ?
#
loop_
_entity_poly.entity_id
_entity_poly.type
_entity_poly.pdbx_seq_one_letter_code
_entity_poly.pdbx_strand_id
1 'polypeptide(L)'
;MKEGLALRTLEHGAVLLTYHPNLPEKEIRQLEDIAADYPSVLLSPTPGQSEPVTATAWNVRLEVQGAEDELIEPFIIKYSQNPQAPEPGAGCTGATIG
;
A
#
# COMPACT_ATOMS: atom_id res chain seq x y z
N MET A 1 -15.04 -7.78 13.26
CA MET A 1 -13.62 -7.38 13.18
C MET A 1 -13.11 -7.90 11.84
N LYS A 2 -12.72 -6.97 10.95
CA LYS A 2 -12.59 -7.18 9.51
C LYS A 2 -11.17 -7.67 9.19
N GLU A 3 -10.80 -8.83 9.72
CA GLU A 3 -9.46 -9.42 9.56
C GLU A 3 -9.34 -10.25 8.27
N GLY A 4 -10.46 -10.53 7.58
CA GLY A 4 -10.49 -11.34 6.35
C GLY A 4 -10.39 -10.58 5.03
N LEU A 5 -10.40 -9.24 5.03
CA LEU A 5 -10.38 -8.42 3.79
C LEU A 5 -8.99 -7.91 3.40
N ALA A 6 -8.05 -7.83 4.36
CA ALA A 6 -6.69 -7.39 4.08
C ALA A 6 -5.88 -8.45 3.31
N LEU A 7 -6.06 -9.73 3.64
CA LEU A 7 -5.27 -10.83 3.04
C LEU A 7 -5.56 -11.02 1.54
N ARG A 8 -6.83 -10.95 1.13
CA ARG A 8 -7.21 -11.05 -0.28
C ARG A 8 -6.90 -9.80 -1.11
N THR A 9 -6.59 -8.67 -0.49
CA THR A 9 -6.20 -7.44 -1.22
C THR A 9 -4.69 -7.36 -1.42
N LEU A 10 -3.90 -7.97 -0.53
CA LEU A 10 -2.44 -8.13 -0.72
C LEU A 10 -2.10 -9.10 -1.86
N GLU A 11 -3.02 -9.97 -2.26
CA GLU A 11 -2.85 -10.91 -3.40
C GLU A 11 -2.65 -10.21 -4.75
N HIS A 12 -2.99 -8.92 -4.89
CA HIS A 12 -2.86 -8.16 -6.14
C HIS A 12 -1.71 -7.13 -6.15
N GLY A 13 -0.71 -7.27 -5.27
CA GLY A 13 0.41 -6.31 -5.22
C GLY A 13 0.08 -5.01 -4.48
N ALA A 14 -0.91 -5.03 -3.59
CA ALA A 14 -1.24 -3.86 -2.79
C ALA A 14 -0.17 -3.55 -1.74
N VAL A 15 0.06 -2.25 -1.50
CA VAL A 15 0.91 -1.75 -0.42
C VAL A 15 0.01 -1.23 0.68
N LEU A 16 0.11 -1.80 1.88
CA LEU A 16 -0.58 -1.32 3.06
C LEU A 16 0.26 -0.23 3.73
N LEU A 17 -0.21 1.01 3.67
CA LEU A 17 0.35 2.15 4.37
C LEU A 17 -0.41 2.34 5.69
N THR A 18 0.27 2.12 6.81
CA THR A 18 -0.28 2.38 8.14
C THR A 18 0.39 3.57 8.78
N TYR A 19 -0.36 4.28 9.62
CA TYR A 19 0.14 5.47 10.29
C TYR A 19 -0.40 5.61 11.72
N HIS A 20 0.36 6.31 12.54
CA HIS A 20 -0.03 6.63 13.90
C HIS A 20 -1.09 7.76 13.89
N PRO A 21 -2.24 7.61 14.57
CA PRO A 21 -3.32 8.60 14.52
C PRO A 21 -2.99 9.94 15.17
N ASN A 22 -1.88 10.02 15.94
CA ASN A 22 -1.38 11.27 16.52
C ASN A 22 -0.46 12.06 15.58
N LEU A 23 -0.29 11.63 14.33
CA LEU A 23 0.44 12.42 13.34
C LEU A 23 -0.21 13.80 13.12
N PRO A 24 0.57 14.82 12.75
CA PRO A 24 0.04 16.08 12.30
C PRO A 24 -0.98 15.89 11.17
N GLU A 25 -2.08 16.65 11.19
CA GLU A 25 -3.11 16.58 10.14
C GLU A 25 -2.56 16.80 8.73
N LYS A 26 -1.49 17.62 8.60
CA LYS A 26 -0.79 17.84 7.34
C LYS A 26 -0.20 16.53 6.79
N GLU A 27 0.42 15.72 7.64
CA GLU A 27 1.02 14.44 7.24
C GLU A 27 -0.06 13.40 6.92
N ILE A 28 -1.14 13.37 7.70
CA ILE A 28 -2.28 12.49 7.42
C ILE A 28 -2.85 12.80 6.02
N ARG A 29 -3.05 14.08 5.69
CA ARG A 29 -3.51 14.48 4.36
C ARG A 29 -2.55 14.06 3.25
N GLN A 30 -1.24 14.20 3.44
CA GLN A 30 -0.27 13.73 2.47
C GLN A 30 -0.37 12.22 2.24
N LEU A 31 -0.56 11.43 3.30
CA LEU A 31 -0.76 9.98 3.15
C LEU A 31 -2.08 9.66 2.41
N GLU A 32 -3.12 10.45 2.65
CA GLU A 32 -4.40 10.34 1.91
C GLU A 32 -4.24 10.69 0.43
N ASP A 33 -3.51 11.76 0.10
CA ASP A 33 -3.17 12.14 -1.28
C ASP A 33 -2.36 11.02 -1.97
N ILE A 34 -1.33 10.48 -1.31
CA ILE A 34 -0.56 9.33 -1.83
C ILE A 34 -1.48 8.13 -2.10
N ALA A 35 -2.36 7.79 -1.16
CA ALA A 35 -3.29 6.69 -1.35
C ALA A 35 -4.32 6.94 -2.48
N ALA A 36 -4.64 8.21 -2.76
CA ALA A 36 -5.50 8.61 -3.88
C ALA A 36 -4.77 8.54 -5.23
N ASP A 37 -3.49 8.91 -5.29
CA ASP A 37 -2.64 8.82 -6.48
C ASP A 37 -2.31 7.36 -6.86
N TYR A 38 -2.17 6.48 -5.86
CA TYR A 38 -1.82 5.08 -6.06
C TYR A 38 -2.98 4.14 -5.67
N PRO A 39 -3.79 3.62 -6.62
CA PRO A 39 -4.93 2.76 -6.32
C PRO A 39 -4.55 1.41 -5.70
N SER A 40 -3.28 1.02 -5.79
CA SER A 40 -2.70 -0.15 -5.13
C SER A 40 -2.36 0.10 -3.66
N VAL A 41 -2.48 1.33 -3.15
CA VAL A 41 -2.16 1.66 -1.76
C VAL A 41 -3.42 1.60 -0.91
N LEU A 42 -3.33 0.89 0.21
CA LEU A 42 -4.34 0.90 1.25
C LEU A 42 -3.84 1.72 2.41
N LEU A 43 -4.54 2.81 2.74
CA LEU A 43 -4.23 3.61 3.91
C LEU A 43 -5.08 3.17 5.11
N SER A 44 -4.44 2.92 6.26
CA SER A 44 -5.17 2.58 7.50
C SER A 44 -4.51 3.16 8.76
N PRO A 45 -5.25 3.88 9.62
CA PRO A 45 -4.73 4.29 10.92
C PRO A 45 -4.50 3.07 11.83
N THR A 46 -3.37 3.03 12.51
CA THR A 46 -3.01 1.96 13.46
C THR A 46 -2.63 2.54 14.83
N PRO A 47 -3.58 2.58 15.79
CA PRO A 47 -3.28 3.03 17.14
C PRO A 47 -2.33 2.05 17.85
N GLY A 48 -1.28 2.57 18.48
CA GLY A 48 -0.30 1.76 19.21
C GLY A 48 0.87 1.23 18.36
N GLN A 49 1.00 1.69 17.12
CA GLN A 49 2.17 1.47 16.30
C GLN A 49 3.37 2.24 16.88
N SER A 50 4.54 1.59 16.99
CA SER A 50 5.77 2.25 17.49
C SER A 50 6.27 3.32 16.53
N GLU A 51 6.19 3.05 15.23
CA GLU A 51 6.69 3.94 14.17
C GLU A 51 5.59 4.87 13.67
N PRO A 52 5.91 6.14 13.31
CA PRO A 52 4.92 7.09 12.85
C PRO A 52 4.18 6.66 11.59
N VAL A 53 4.90 6.11 10.62
CA VAL A 53 4.35 5.58 9.36
C VAL A 53 5.05 4.28 9.00
N THR A 54 4.32 3.32 8.44
CA THR A 54 4.88 2.07 7.93
C THR A 54 4.21 1.65 6.64
N ALA A 55 5.02 1.42 5.61
CA ALA A 55 4.57 0.82 4.37
C ALA A 55 4.87 -0.69 4.40
N THR A 56 3.86 -1.52 4.15
CA THR A 56 3.97 -2.98 4.14
C THR A 56 3.57 -3.51 2.78
N ALA A 57 4.46 -4.27 2.15
CA ALA A 57 4.24 -4.99 0.92
C ALA A 57 4.48 -6.50 1.14
N TRP A 58 4.37 -7.30 0.08
CA TRP A 58 4.60 -8.75 0.16
C TRP A 58 6.00 -9.08 0.73
N ASN A 59 6.01 -9.54 1.99
CA ASN A 59 7.21 -9.94 2.73
C ASN A 59 8.27 -8.82 2.90
N VAL A 60 7.88 -7.55 2.77
CA VAL A 60 8.76 -6.39 2.99
C VAL A 60 8.01 -5.30 3.74
N ARG A 61 8.71 -4.67 4.68
CA ARG A 61 8.22 -3.52 5.43
C ARG A 61 9.24 -2.39 5.32
N LEU A 62 8.75 -1.16 5.17
CA LEU A 62 9.51 0.08 5.29
C LEU A 62 8.89 0.90 6.43
N GLU A 63 9.73 1.29 7.38
CA GLU A 63 9.35 2.11 8.54
C GLU A 63 9.96 3.50 8.34
N VAL A 64 9.13 4.53 8.44
CA VAL A 64 9.54 5.92 8.19
C VAL A 64 8.95 6.84 9.27
N GLN A 65 9.63 7.96 9.50
CA GLN A 65 9.27 8.88 10.60
C GLN A 65 8.16 9.87 10.25
N GLY A 66 7.74 9.94 8.97
CA GLY A 66 6.70 10.86 8.54
C GLY A 66 6.24 10.61 7.11
N ALA A 67 5.20 11.33 6.70
CA ALA A 67 4.60 11.22 5.37
C ALA A 67 5.43 11.87 4.26
N GLU A 68 6.38 12.73 4.65
CA GLU A 68 7.25 13.49 3.74
C GLU A 68 8.50 12.67 3.33
N ASP A 69 8.62 11.43 3.80
CA ASP A 69 9.78 10.59 3.56
C ASP A 69 9.84 10.16 2.09
N GLU A 70 10.92 10.56 1.42
CA GLU A 70 11.17 10.35 -0.01
C GLU A 70 11.23 8.85 -0.39
N LEU A 71 11.32 7.96 0.61
CA LEU A 71 11.34 6.51 0.41
C LEU A 71 9.94 5.90 0.23
N ILE A 72 8.87 6.61 0.56
CA ILE A 72 7.49 6.09 0.48
C ILE A 72 7.08 5.82 -0.97
N GLU A 73 7.17 6.83 -1.84
CA GLU A 73 6.84 6.70 -3.27
C GLU A 73 7.63 5.61 -4.00
N PRO A 74 8.98 5.54 -3.92
CA PRO A 74 9.73 4.49 -4.59
C PRO A 74 9.44 3.10 -4.01
N PHE A 75 9.10 2.99 -2.72
CA PHE A 75 8.61 1.74 -2.16
C PHE A 75 7.29 1.32 -2.81
N ILE A 76 6.32 2.24 -2.89
CA ILE A 76 5.03 1.98 -3.55
C ILE A 76 5.25 1.56 -5.00
N ILE A 77 6.03 2.30 -5.78
CA ILE A 77 6.29 1.98 -7.20
C ILE A 77 6.94 0.60 -7.34
N LYS A 78 7.97 0.31 -6.54
CA LYS A 78 8.72 -0.94 -6.60
C LYS A 78 7.85 -2.15 -6.27
N TYR A 79 6.95 -2.04 -5.30
CA TYR A 79 6.18 -3.18 -4.81
C TYR A 79 4.75 -3.26 -5.38
N SER A 80 4.18 -2.16 -5.88
CA SER A 80 2.89 -2.14 -6.59
C SER A 80 2.97 -2.74 -7.99
N GLN A 81 4.15 -2.65 -8.63
CA GLN A 81 4.37 -3.18 -9.98
C GLN A 81 4.91 -4.61 -9.98
N ASN A 82 4.96 -5.32 -8.84
CA ASN A 82 5.58 -6.63 -8.77
C ASN A 82 4.80 -7.66 -9.62
N PRO A 83 5.35 -8.12 -10.76
CA PRO A 83 4.72 -9.15 -11.59
C PRO A 83 4.80 -10.55 -10.95
N GLN A 84 5.43 -10.68 -9.77
CA GLN A 84 5.40 -11.88 -8.93
C GLN A 84 4.32 -11.86 -7.84
N ALA A 85 3.49 -10.79 -7.74
CA ALA A 85 2.21 -10.94 -7.05
C ALA A 85 1.43 -12.08 -7.75
N PRO A 86 0.74 -12.98 -7.03
CA PRO A 86 0.19 -14.22 -7.59
C PRO A 86 -0.75 -14.05 -8.80
N GLU A 87 -1.15 -12.84 -9.17
CA GLU A 87 -1.84 -12.58 -10.43
C GLU A 87 -1.04 -11.67 -11.41
N PRO A 88 -0.05 -12.21 -12.13
CA PRO A 88 0.31 -11.68 -13.45
C PRO A 88 -0.66 -12.29 -14.47
N GLY A 89 -1.88 -11.74 -14.58
CA GLY A 89 -2.94 -12.45 -15.32
C GLY A 89 -4.17 -11.69 -15.83
N ALA A 90 -4.37 -10.40 -15.54
CA ALA A 90 -5.45 -9.64 -16.16
C ALA A 90 -4.98 -8.83 -17.38
N GLY A 91 -4.07 -9.40 -18.17
CA GLY A 91 -4.03 -9.07 -19.59
C GLY A 91 -5.27 -9.71 -20.20
N CYS A 92 -6.32 -8.94 -20.47
CA CYS A 92 -7.38 -9.36 -21.37
C CYS A 92 -6.77 -9.57 -22.77
N THR A 93 -6.12 -10.71 -23.01
CA THR A 93 -5.81 -11.16 -24.36
C THR A 93 -7.09 -11.68 -24.97
N GLY A 94 -7.48 -11.03 -26.07
CA GLY A 94 -8.76 -11.17 -26.75
C GLY A 94 -9.23 -12.60 -26.92
N ALA A 95 -10.53 -12.78 -26.69
CA ALA A 95 -11.27 -13.92 -27.18
C ALA A 95 -11.07 -14.02 -28.70
N THR A 96 -10.16 -14.88 -29.13
CA THR A 96 -10.19 -15.42 -30.47
C THR A 96 -11.03 -16.69 -30.38
N ILE A 97 -12.29 -16.57 -30.78
CA ILE A 97 -13.10 -17.74 -31.12
C ILE A 97 -12.66 -18.22 -32.50
N GLY A 98 -12.16 -19.45 -32.56
CA GLY A 98 -12.08 -20.25 -33.79
C GLY A 98 -13.10 -21.38 -33.69
#